data_AF-A0A919P086-F1
#
_entry.id   AF-A0A919P086-F1
#
_cell.length_a   1.000
_cell.length_b   1.000
_cell.length_c   1.000
_cell.angle_alpha   90.00
_cell.angle_beta   90.00
_cell.angle_gamma   90.00
#
_symmetry.space_group_name_H-M   'P 1'
#
loop_
_entity.id
_entity.type
_entity.pdbx_description
1 polymer ?
#
loop_
_entity_poly.entity_id
_entity_poly.type
_entity_poly.pdbx_seq_one_letter_code
_entity_poly.pdbx_strand_id
1 'polypeptide(L)'
;MTPTGEEITASVPVSAPMRAAKVRAATEHTTVGQVETTPDGRVTITCACGMTLTNGPTWSLDEHIRLHRAEARFLALAAVAPEGIPRLVAWPLAPGVDSPA
;
A
#
# COMPACT_ATOMS: atom_id res chain seq x y z
N MET A 1 -45.81 -21.22 -19.87
CA MET A 1 -44.51 -21.68 -19.36
C MET A 1 -43.60 -20.47 -19.31
N THR A 2 -43.48 -19.84 -18.15
CA THR A 2 -42.58 -18.70 -17.91
C THR A 2 -41.23 -19.29 -17.53
N PRO A 3 -40.11 -18.93 -18.17
CA PRO A 3 -38.81 -19.38 -17.68
C PRO A 3 -38.55 -18.68 -16.34
N THR A 4 -38.44 -19.48 -15.29
CA THR A 4 -37.96 -19.04 -13.97
C THR A 4 -36.54 -18.53 -14.17
N GLY A 5 -36.36 -17.21 -14.09
CA GLY A 5 -35.04 -16.60 -14.12
C GLY A 5 -34.27 -17.06 -12.90
N GLU A 6 -33.38 -18.03 -13.09
CA GLU A 6 -32.38 -18.40 -12.11
C GLU A 6 -31.49 -17.18 -11.89
N GLU A 7 -31.61 -16.57 -10.71
CA GLU A 7 -30.78 -15.45 -10.30
C GLU A 7 -29.35 -15.96 -10.14
N ILE A 8 -28.56 -15.81 -11.20
CA ILE A 8 -27.13 -16.10 -11.17
C ILE A 8 -26.50 -15.05 -10.25
N THR A 9 -26.42 -15.36 -8.96
CA THR A 9 -25.57 -14.60 -8.03
C THR A 9 -24.13 -14.79 -8.50
N ALA A 10 -23.64 -13.85 -9.31
CA ALA A 10 -22.29 -13.89 -9.81
C ALA A 10 -21.34 -13.98 -8.60
N SER A 11 -20.59 -15.08 -8.51
CA SER A 11 -19.64 -15.27 -7.42
C SER A 11 -18.60 -14.15 -7.49
N VAL A 12 -18.58 -13.29 -6.49
CA VAL A 12 -17.59 -12.23 -6.41
C VAL A 12 -16.21 -12.91 -6.33
N PRO A 13 -15.28 -12.61 -7.25
CA PRO A 13 -13.95 -13.19 -7.17
C PRO A 13 -13.33 -12.88 -5.81
N VAL A 14 -12.75 -13.87 -5.14
CA VAL A 14 -12.14 -13.73 -3.80
C VAL A 14 -11.11 -12.58 -3.74
N SER A 15 -10.51 -12.24 -4.88
CA SER A 15 -9.54 -11.15 -5.02
C SER A 15 -10.14 -9.77 -5.31
N ALA A 16 -11.46 -9.62 -5.45
CA ALA A 16 -12.09 -8.34 -5.75
C ALA A 16 -11.81 -7.25 -4.68
N PRO A 17 -11.91 -7.54 -3.36
CA PRO A 17 -11.53 -6.59 -2.32
C PRO A 17 -10.05 -6.20 -2.40
N MET A 18 -9.16 -7.15 -2.68
CA MET A 18 -7.73 -6.90 -2.83
C MET A 18 -7.42 -6.00 -4.03
N ARG A 19 -8.09 -6.20 -5.17
CA ARG A 19 -7.92 -5.33 -6.35
C ARG A 19 -8.34 -3.89 -6.04
N ALA A 20 -9.49 -3.72 -5.38
CA ALA A 20 -9.97 -2.40 -4.97
C ALA A 20 -9.00 -1.72 -3.98
N ALA A 21 -8.53 -2.46 -2.96
CA ALA A 21 -7.58 -1.95 -1.99
C ALA A 21 -6.25 -1.54 -2.62
N LYS A 22 -5.74 -2.32 -3.58
CA LYS A 22 -4.52 -1.98 -4.33
C LYS A 22 -4.68 -0.68 -5.13
N VAL A 23 -5.79 -0.53 -5.84
CA VAL A 23 -6.08 0.68 -6.64
C VAL A 23 -6.16 1.89 -5.71
N ARG A 24 -6.91 1.79 -4.62
CA ARG A 24 -7.06 2.86 -3.63
C ARG A 24 -5.71 3.27 -3.04
N ALA A 25 -4.89 2.32 -2.60
CA ALA A 25 -3.55 2.62 -2.08
C ALA A 25 -2.66 3.33 -3.12
N ALA A 26 -2.75 2.92 -4.39
CA ALA A 26 -2.00 3.57 -5.46
C ALA A 26 -2.47 5.02 -5.69
N THR A 27 -3.77 5.28 -5.63
CA THR A 27 -4.32 6.64 -5.83
C THR A 27 -4.06 7.55 -4.64
N GLU A 28 -4.16 7.03 -3.41
CA GLU A 28 -3.96 7.79 -2.17
C GLU A 28 -2.48 8.10 -1.89
N HIS A 29 -1.55 7.32 -2.47
CA HIS A 29 -0.10 7.51 -2.31
C HIS A 29 0.60 7.96 -3.60
N THR A 30 0.00 8.93 -4.28
CA THR A 30 0.60 9.62 -5.43
C THR A 30 1.48 10.78 -4.96
N THR A 31 2.64 10.98 -5.59
CA THR A 31 3.49 12.16 -5.31
C THR A 31 2.85 13.40 -5.93
N VAL A 32 2.82 14.49 -5.18
CA VAL A 32 2.19 15.76 -5.55
C VAL A 32 3.16 16.92 -5.32
N GLY A 33 2.94 18.03 -6.04
CA GLY A 33 3.79 19.21 -5.96
C GLY A 33 5.04 19.11 -6.82
N GLN A 34 6.10 19.82 -6.42
CA GLN A 34 7.38 19.85 -7.11
C GLN A 34 8.48 19.23 -6.23
N VAL A 35 9.55 18.80 -6.88
CA VAL A 35 10.75 18.38 -6.16
C VAL A 35 11.50 19.62 -5.70
N GLU A 36 11.84 19.67 -4.42
CA GLU A 36 12.56 20.80 -3.81
C GLU A 36 13.87 20.34 -3.19
N THR A 37 14.94 21.10 -3.46
CA THR A 37 16.22 20.96 -2.76
C THR A 37 16.27 21.93 -1.61
N THR A 38 16.45 21.42 -0.39
CA THR A 38 16.55 22.22 0.83
C THR A 38 17.98 22.78 1.01
N PRO A 39 18.18 23.83 1.84
CA PRO A 39 19.50 24.45 2.01
C PRO A 39 20.60 23.52 2.56
N ASP A 40 20.21 22.46 3.27
CA ASP A 40 21.11 21.41 3.77
C ASP A 40 21.38 20.30 2.75
N GLY A 41 20.93 20.46 1.50
CA GLY A 41 21.19 19.57 0.38
C GLY A 41 20.28 18.34 0.31
N ARG A 42 19.24 18.24 1.15
CA ARG A 42 18.21 17.21 1.01
C ARG A 42 17.27 17.54 -0.15
N VAL A 43 16.70 16.49 -0.73
CA VAL A 43 15.75 16.57 -1.85
C VAL A 43 14.43 15.98 -1.38
N THR A 44 13.36 16.75 -1.56
CA THR A 44 12.03 16.44 -1.00
C THR A 44 10.93 16.50 -2.05
N ILE A 45 9.85 15.75 -1.82
CA ILE A 45 8.56 15.87 -2.53
C ILE A 45 7.43 15.46 -1.58
N THR A 46 6.22 15.97 -1.79
CA THR A 46 5.06 15.60 -0.98
C THR A 46 4.34 14.38 -1.57
N CYS A 47 3.81 13.51 -0.72
CA CYS A 47 2.86 12.46 -1.06
C CYS A 47 1.42 12.93 -0.74
N ALA A 48 0.44 12.51 -1.53
CA ALA A 48 -0.97 12.88 -1.34
C ALA A 48 -1.54 12.47 0.04
N CYS A 49 -0.92 11.48 0.71
CA CYS A 49 -1.23 11.13 2.09
C CYS A 49 -0.74 12.16 3.14
N GLY A 50 -0.08 13.24 2.71
CA GLY A 50 0.45 14.30 3.57
C GLY A 50 1.91 14.10 4.00
N MET A 51 2.53 12.98 3.68
CA MET A 51 3.93 12.73 4.04
C MET A 51 4.88 13.52 3.12
N THR A 52 5.84 14.23 3.70
CA THR A 52 7.01 14.72 2.98
C THR A 52 8.03 13.60 2.84
N LEU A 53 8.27 13.17 1.61
CA LEU A 53 9.29 12.19 1.27
C LEU A 53 10.60 12.95 1.04
N THR A 54 11.67 12.51 1.68
CA THR A 54 12.97 13.18 1.68
C THR A 54 14.05 12.13 1.51
N ASN A 55 15.09 12.36 0.69
CA ASN A 55 16.23 11.44 0.63
C ASN A 55 16.98 11.35 1.97
N GLY A 56 17.81 10.31 2.11
CA GLY A 56 18.68 10.14 3.27
C GLY A 56 20.16 10.14 2.90
N PRO A 57 21.04 9.94 3.90
CA PRO A 57 22.49 9.94 3.69
C PRO A 57 22.98 8.85 2.74
N THR A 58 22.28 7.71 2.68
CA THR A 58 22.69 6.51 1.93
C THR A 58 21.64 6.04 0.93
N TRP A 59 20.55 6.79 0.76
CA TRP A 59 19.43 6.40 -0.09
C TRP A 59 18.76 7.63 -0.72
N SER A 60 18.30 7.45 -1.95
CA SER A 60 17.72 8.47 -2.81
C SER A 60 16.26 8.77 -2.47
N LEU A 61 15.76 9.90 -2.99
CA LEU A 61 14.34 10.24 -2.89
C LEU A 61 13.45 9.18 -3.54
N ASP A 62 13.88 8.63 -4.69
CA ASP A 62 13.13 7.59 -5.39
C ASP A 62 13.03 6.29 -4.59
N GLU A 63 14.09 5.94 -3.86
CA GLU A 63 14.06 4.79 -2.93
C GLU A 63 13.05 5.01 -1.79
N HIS A 64 12.97 6.23 -1.23
CA HIS A 64 11.96 6.56 -0.24
C HIS A 64 10.53 6.45 -0.82
N ILE A 65 10.30 7.00 -2.02
CA ILE A 65 9.00 6.91 -2.71
C ILE A 65 8.60 5.45 -2.92
N ARG A 66 9.53 4.61 -3.40
CA ARG A 66 9.30 3.18 -3.61
C ARG A 66 8.95 2.47 -2.32
N LEU A 67 9.72 2.68 -1.25
CA LEU A 67 9.49 2.06 0.04
C LEU A 67 8.12 2.47 0.62
N HIS A 68 7.83 3.77 0.66
CA HIS A 68 6.60 4.31 1.21
C HIS A 68 5.35 3.75 0.49
N ARG A 69 5.37 3.70 -0.84
CA ARG A 69 4.26 3.14 -1.63
C ARG A 69 4.13 1.63 -1.46
N ALA A 70 5.25 0.92 -1.33
CA ALA A 70 5.24 -0.52 -1.08
C ALA A 70 4.61 -0.84 0.28
N GLU A 71 4.98 -0.09 1.33
CA GLU A 71 4.42 -0.20 2.67
C GLU A 71 2.91 0.10 2.67
N ALA A 72 2.49 1.22 2.09
CA ALA A 72 1.08 1.58 2.00
C ALA A 72 0.24 0.50 1.29
N ARG A 73 0.76 -0.03 0.17
CA ARG A 73 0.12 -1.12 -0.56
C ARG A 73 0.08 -2.41 0.26
N PHE A 74 1.15 -2.73 1.00
CA PHE A 74 1.19 -3.89 1.88
C PHE A 74 0.11 -3.79 2.95
N LEU A 75 0.02 -2.68 3.67
CA LEU A 75 -0.98 -2.47 4.73
C LEU A 75 -2.40 -2.56 4.17
N ALA A 76 -2.69 -1.90 3.05
CA ALA A 76 -4.00 -1.95 2.41
C ALA A 76 -4.41 -3.35 1.97
N LEU A 77 -3.47 -4.13 1.40
CA LEU A 77 -3.72 -5.52 1.00
C LEU A 77 -3.85 -6.44 2.21
N ALA A 78 -3.01 -6.25 3.23
CA ALA A 78 -3.01 -7.07 4.43
C ALA A 78 -4.32 -6.97 5.22
N ALA A 79 -4.99 -5.81 5.18
CA ALA A 79 -6.27 -5.54 5.82
C ALA A 79 -7.47 -6.24 5.16
N VAL A 80 -7.39 -6.55 3.86
CA VAL A 80 -8.49 -7.18 3.09
C VAL A 80 -8.15 -8.58 2.57
N ALA A 81 -6.98 -9.08 2.95
CA ALA A 81 -6.48 -10.38 2.53
C ALA A 81 -7.40 -11.48 3.09
N PRO A 82 -7.85 -12.43 2.25
CA PRO A 82 -8.66 -13.55 2.72
C PRO A 82 -7.85 -14.46 3.63
N GLU A 83 -8.53 -15.19 4.50
CA GLU A 83 -7.92 -16.22 5.34
C GLU A 83 -7.19 -17.27 4.47
N GLY A 84 -6.06 -17.77 4.97
CA GLY A 84 -5.26 -18.78 4.29
C GLY A 84 -4.40 -18.28 3.12
N ILE A 85 -4.43 -16.98 2.77
CA ILE A 85 -3.51 -16.45 1.75
C ILE A 85 -2.05 -16.59 2.20
N PRO A 86 -1.14 -17.14 1.37
CA PRO A 86 0.27 -17.24 1.74
C PRO A 86 0.89 -15.87 2.00
N ARG A 87 1.66 -15.76 3.08
CA ARG A 87 2.41 -14.54 3.44
C ARG A 87 3.89 -14.88 3.65
N LEU A 88 4.77 -14.00 3.16
CA LEU A 88 6.21 -14.13 3.39
C LEU A 88 6.61 -13.74 4.82
N VAL A 89 5.80 -12.91 5.46
CA VAL A 89 6.01 -12.45 6.84
C VAL A 89 4.71 -12.66 7.63
N ALA A 90 4.86 -12.94 8.93
CA ALA A 90 3.73 -12.97 9.83
C ALA A 90 3.03 -11.61 9.87
N TRP A 91 1.69 -11.60 9.87
CA TRP A 91 0.89 -10.38 9.98
C TRP A 91 -0.46 -10.66 10.67
N PRO A 92 -0.88 -9.85 11.67
CA PRO A 92 -0.13 -8.74 12.26
C PRO A 92 1.17 -9.21 12.91
N LEU A 93 2.17 -8.33 12.98
CA LEU A 93 3.42 -8.64 13.66
C LEU A 93 3.10 -8.99 15.12
N ALA A 94 3.62 -10.12 15.61
CA ALA A 94 3.42 -10.52 16.98
C ALA A 94 4.09 -9.49 17.92
N PRO A 95 3.44 -9.08 19.02
CA PRO A 95 4.09 -8.21 19.99
C PRO A 95 5.35 -8.89 20.54
N GLY A 96 6.50 -8.21 20.41
CA GLY A 96 7.80 -8.68 20.93
C GLY A 96 8.81 -9.17 19.89
N VAL A 97 8.47 -9.19 18.59
CA VAL A 97 9.42 -9.61 17.52
C VAL A 97 10.41 -8.49 17.15
N ASP A 98 10.10 -7.23 17.47
CA ASP A 98 10.91 -6.05 17.08
C ASP A 98 11.72 -5.42 18.21
N SER A 99 11.84 -6.06 19.39
CA SER A 99 12.75 -5.57 20.43
C SER A 99 14.16 -6.08 20.15
N PRO A 100 15.14 -5.20 19.82
CA PRO A 100 16.53 -5.62 19.87
C PRO A 100 16.88 -5.99 21.31
N ALA A 101 17.60 -7.10 21.47
CA ALA A 101 18.22 -7.50 22.73
C ALA A 101 19.27 -6.48 23.19
#